data_AF-A0A523NJV7-F1
#
_entry.id   AF-A0A523NJV7-F1
#
_cell.length_a   1.000
_cell.length_b   1.000
_cell.length_c   1.000
_cell.angle_alpha   90.00
_cell.angle_beta   90.00
_cell.angle_gamma   90.00
#
_symmetry.space_group_name_H-M   'P 1'
#
loop_
_entity.id
_entity.type
_entity.pdbx_description
1 polymer ?
#
loop_
_entity_poly.entity_id
_entity_poly.type
_entity_poly.pdbx_seq_one_letter_code
_entity_poly.pdbx_strand_id
1 'polypeptide(L)'
;MRKTFLIFGVLGLMMIWSTSGWAQDIKELERRIDIMSDELDALKESGGGGVADRVHIHGYGELHFNMPTDGSDTAQFDNHRFVLGVNAKLTDWIHLNVEIDFEHAAQELEFEFGYLDFLLGPKLNARAGVMLVPMGFLNEYHEPPLFWTVERPTFQKRIIPTTWNASGAGIFGSPIDGVNYRLYVVNSLQSLRPTGFDDGHGAGGEKGFFNAKEGIRKGRLQPDAAIFEDFAITGRVELTKLLPGLQTGFSFYTGNTTQNFIPEGGRTTILEADVKYRYRWFDMNASMAHINISDAAAINAFQILNGNADDKGDVASGIFGWNVQAGVHVPQLLNMSTSQDVVLFALYEFIDTQNEMPAGTAPDRSRELRIVTAGVSYMPIPEVALKFDYVHTSQADGDRIDQVNLGVAYMY
;
A
#
# COMPACT_ATOMS: atom_id res chain seq x y z
N MET A 1 -40.50 -25.55 -41.52
CA MET A 1 -39.66 -25.78 -40.32
C MET A 1 -39.35 -24.43 -39.68
N ARG A 2 -39.46 -24.37 -38.34
CA ARG A 2 -39.18 -23.26 -37.41
C ARG A 2 -40.11 -22.02 -37.41
N LYS A 3 -41.12 -22.12 -36.52
CA LYS A 3 -41.64 -21.05 -35.64
C LYS A 3 -40.50 -20.68 -34.62
N THR A 4 -40.40 -19.52 -33.97
CA THR A 4 -41.39 -18.80 -33.15
C THR A 4 -40.87 -17.40 -32.77
N PHE A 5 -41.82 -16.53 -32.46
CA PHE A 5 -41.79 -15.15 -31.95
C PHE A 5 -41.16 -14.94 -30.56
N LEU A 6 -40.76 -13.67 -30.34
CA LEU A 6 -40.66 -12.87 -29.11
C LEU A 6 -41.63 -13.26 -27.97
N ILE A 7 -41.17 -13.21 -26.70
CA ILE A 7 -41.93 -12.71 -25.52
C ILE A 7 -40.97 -12.08 -24.49
N PHE A 8 -41.33 -10.89 -24.02
CA PHE A 8 -40.76 -10.14 -22.90
C PHE A 8 -41.25 -10.67 -21.54
N GLY A 9 -40.37 -10.60 -20.52
CA GLY A 9 -40.70 -10.25 -19.14
C GLY A 9 -41.18 -11.36 -18.20
N VAL A 10 -40.43 -11.59 -17.12
CA VAL A 10 -40.91 -11.57 -15.72
C VAL A 10 -39.72 -11.26 -14.80
N LEU A 11 -39.82 -10.14 -14.09
CA LEU A 11 -39.11 -9.83 -12.85
C LEU A 11 -39.31 -10.97 -11.84
N GLY A 12 -38.23 -11.62 -11.45
CA GLY A 12 -38.18 -12.52 -10.30
C GLY A 12 -37.16 -12.01 -9.31
N LEU A 13 -37.65 -11.32 -8.26
CA LEU A 13 -36.93 -11.10 -7.02
C LEU A 13 -36.17 -12.37 -6.60
N MET A 14 -34.85 -12.27 -6.53
CA MET A 14 -34.08 -13.03 -5.56
C MET A 14 -33.09 -12.07 -4.89
N MET A 15 -33.65 -11.28 -3.96
CA MET A 15 -32.95 -11.09 -2.69
C MET A 15 -32.79 -12.48 -2.08
N ILE A 16 -31.58 -13.01 -2.11
CA ILE A 16 -31.17 -14.03 -1.15
C ILE A 16 -29.82 -13.56 -0.61
N TRP A 17 -29.86 -13.31 0.69
CA TRP A 17 -28.76 -12.91 1.52
C TRP A 17 -27.67 -13.98 1.48
N SER A 18 -26.46 -13.57 1.10
CA SER A 18 -25.21 -14.19 1.54
C SER A 18 -24.20 -13.08 1.76
N THR A 19 -24.46 -12.27 2.78
CA THR A 19 -23.48 -11.33 3.33
C THR A 19 -22.48 -12.13 4.15
N SER A 20 -21.36 -12.50 3.54
CA SER A 20 -20.14 -12.88 4.25
C SER A 20 -18.97 -12.80 3.25
N GLY A 21 -18.23 -11.68 3.31
CA GLY A 21 -16.98 -11.44 2.57
C GLY A 21 -16.97 -10.16 1.69
N TRP A 22 -18.10 -9.79 1.08
CA TRP A 22 -18.18 -8.58 0.22
C TRP A 22 -18.29 -7.26 0.97
N ALA A 23 -18.70 -7.34 2.23
CA ALA A 23 -18.97 -6.21 3.08
C ALA A 23 -17.73 -5.77 3.87
N GLN A 24 -16.49 -6.00 3.39
CA GLN A 24 -15.29 -5.63 4.14
C GLN A 24 -14.28 -4.84 3.31
N ASP A 25 -13.98 -5.19 2.05
CA ASP A 25 -13.13 -4.30 1.24
C ASP A 25 -13.83 -2.97 0.88
N ILE A 26 -15.15 -3.04 0.60
CA ILE A 26 -15.98 -1.85 0.40
C ILE A 26 -16.30 -1.19 1.74
N LYS A 27 -16.58 -1.97 2.79
CA LYS A 27 -16.84 -1.39 4.12
C LYS A 27 -15.62 -0.84 4.80
N GLU A 28 -14.39 -1.21 4.42
CA GLU A 28 -13.11 -0.69 4.96
C GLU A 28 -12.71 0.61 4.25
N LEU A 29 -12.95 0.68 2.93
CA LEU A 29 -12.94 1.93 2.18
C LEU A 29 -14.00 2.90 2.73
N GLU A 30 -15.22 2.40 2.97
CA GLU A 30 -16.28 3.05 3.75
C GLU A 30 -15.98 3.00 5.27
N ARG A 31 -14.93 2.36 5.79
CA ARG A 31 -14.67 2.35 7.25
C ARG A 31 -13.84 3.58 7.54
N ARG A 32 -12.75 3.79 6.79
CA ARG A 32 -11.92 4.98 6.95
C ARG A 32 -12.60 6.26 6.41
N ILE A 33 -13.52 6.15 5.44
CA ILE A 33 -14.30 7.30 4.92
C ILE A 33 -15.70 7.42 5.58
N ASP A 34 -16.36 6.33 5.95
CA ASP A 34 -17.79 6.27 6.34
C ASP A 34 -18.04 5.82 7.81
N ILE A 35 -16.99 5.56 8.63
CA ILE A 35 -17.06 5.64 10.12
C ILE A 35 -17.65 7.01 10.56
N MET A 36 -17.67 7.99 9.65
CA MET A 36 -18.20 9.32 9.89
C MET A 36 -19.70 9.46 9.59
N SER A 37 -20.30 8.61 8.75
CA SER A 37 -21.73 8.70 8.38
C SER A 37 -22.59 7.63 9.06
N ASP A 38 -22.18 6.36 9.04
CA ASP A 38 -23.05 5.27 9.52
C ASP A 38 -23.06 5.16 11.06
N GLU A 39 -21.97 5.55 11.73
CA GLU A 39 -21.97 5.71 13.19
C GLU A 39 -22.76 6.94 13.65
N LEU A 40 -22.98 7.94 12.78
CA LEU A 40 -23.78 9.13 13.09
C LEU A 40 -25.25 8.77 13.33
N ASP A 41 -25.77 7.79 12.58
CA ASP A 41 -27.14 7.30 12.75
C ASP A 41 -27.26 6.38 13.98
N ALA A 42 -26.23 5.56 14.28
CA ALA A 42 -26.18 4.75 15.50
C ALA A 42 -26.00 5.59 16.80
N LEU A 43 -25.32 6.73 16.72
CA LEU A 43 -25.13 7.66 17.85
C LEU A 43 -26.27 8.67 18.01
N LYS A 44 -27.01 9.00 16.94
CA LYS A 44 -28.24 9.80 17.04
C LYS A 44 -29.36 9.04 17.77
N GLU A 45 -29.38 7.71 17.67
CA GLU A 45 -30.32 6.88 18.44
C GLU A 45 -29.86 6.64 19.88
N SER A 46 -28.55 6.64 20.16
CA SER A 46 -27.99 6.54 21.52
C SER A 46 -27.59 7.90 22.09
N GLY A 47 -28.60 8.75 22.31
CA GLY A 47 -28.41 10.04 22.97
C GLY A 47 -27.71 9.89 24.34
N GLY A 48 -26.45 10.33 24.43
CA GLY A 48 -25.75 10.52 25.70
C GLY A 48 -24.32 9.96 25.81
N GLY A 49 -23.56 9.82 24.73
CA GLY A 49 -22.18 9.33 24.81
C GLY A 49 -21.16 10.37 25.29
N GLY A 50 -20.32 10.01 26.26
CA GLY A 50 -19.26 10.86 26.81
C GLY A 50 -18.05 10.99 25.87
N VAL A 51 -16.99 11.69 26.30
CA VAL A 51 -15.72 11.80 25.53
C VAL A 51 -15.15 10.42 25.17
N ALA A 52 -15.40 9.40 25.99
CA ALA A 52 -14.99 8.02 25.75
C ALA A 52 -15.64 7.38 24.50
N ASP A 53 -16.88 7.77 24.16
CA ASP A 53 -17.60 7.23 22.99
C ASP A 53 -17.18 7.88 21.66
N ARG A 54 -16.25 8.84 21.73
CA ARG A 54 -15.70 9.56 20.58
C ARG A 54 -14.27 9.15 20.27
N VAL A 55 -13.67 8.27 21.07
CA VAL A 55 -12.29 7.82 20.93
C VAL A 55 -12.28 6.30 20.73
N HIS A 56 -11.70 5.87 19.63
CA HIS A 56 -11.55 4.47 19.26
C HIS A 56 -10.07 4.13 19.18
N ILE A 57 -9.68 3.05 19.84
CA ILE A 57 -8.36 2.46 19.69
C ILE A 57 -8.48 1.36 18.65
N HIS A 58 -7.52 1.31 17.74
CA HIS A 58 -7.38 0.22 16.78
C HIS A 58 -5.92 -0.21 16.69
N GLY A 59 -5.67 -1.26 15.95
CA GLY A 59 -4.31 -1.64 15.60
C GLY A 59 -4.26 -2.97 14.89
N TYR A 60 -3.04 -3.40 14.59
CA TYR A 60 -2.80 -4.69 13.98
C TYR A 60 -1.45 -5.24 14.43
N GLY A 61 -1.22 -6.50 14.12
CA GLY A 61 0.09 -7.09 14.31
C GLY A 61 0.30 -8.30 13.42
N GLU A 62 1.56 -8.63 13.25
CA GLU A 62 1.98 -9.76 12.43
C GLU A 62 3.25 -10.40 12.96
N LEU A 63 3.27 -11.72 12.83
CA LEU A 63 4.38 -12.57 13.19
C LEU A 63 4.71 -13.44 12.00
N HIS A 64 5.98 -13.49 11.64
CA HIS A 64 6.47 -14.18 10.46
C HIS A 64 7.50 -15.23 10.83
N PHE A 65 7.47 -16.33 10.10
CA PHE A 65 8.56 -17.28 10.00
C PHE A 65 8.91 -17.43 8.53
N ASN A 66 10.13 -17.09 8.16
CA ASN A 66 10.62 -17.15 6.79
C ASN A 66 11.80 -18.13 6.72
N MET A 67 11.74 -19.09 5.80
CA MET A 67 12.76 -20.11 5.65
C MET A 67 13.15 -20.25 4.19
N PRO A 68 14.30 -19.71 3.78
CA PRO A 68 14.90 -20.02 2.49
C PRO A 68 15.23 -21.50 2.40
N THR A 69 14.77 -22.14 1.34
CA THR A 69 14.87 -23.60 1.14
C THR A 69 16.02 -24.02 0.22
N ASP A 70 16.64 -23.04 -0.44
CA ASP A 70 17.80 -23.18 -1.31
C ASP A 70 19.15 -23.06 -0.57
N GLY A 71 19.11 -22.74 0.73
CA GLY A 71 20.30 -22.49 1.55
C GLY A 71 20.95 -21.13 1.33
N SER A 72 20.26 -20.19 0.67
CA SER A 72 20.74 -18.82 0.42
C SER A 72 20.84 -17.97 1.69
N ASP A 73 20.04 -18.28 2.71
CA ASP A 73 20.04 -17.61 4.01
C ASP A 73 19.55 -18.55 5.12
N THR A 74 19.58 -18.04 6.35
CA THR A 74 19.09 -18.69 7.56
C THR A 74 17.58 -18.50 7.73
N ALA A 75 16.93 -19.48 8.35
CA ALA A 75 15.53 -19.34 8.74
C ALA A 75 15.40 -18.29 9.86
N GLN A 76 14.39 -17.43 9.75
CA GLN A 76 14.14 -16.34 10.68
C GLN A 76 12.72 -16.40 11.23
N PHE A 77 12.58 -15.97 12.48
CA PHE A 77 11.31 -15.79 13.15
C PHE A 77 11.27 -14.37 13.70
N ASP A 78 10.22 -13.65 13.38
CA ASP A 78 10.14 -12.22 13.65
C ASP A 78 8.73 -11.84 14.12
N ASN A 79 8.64 -11.13 15.25
CA ASN A 79 7.43 -10.39 15.58
C ASN A 79 7.52 -9.06 14.83
N HIS A 80 7.11 -9.15 13.56
CA HIS A 80 7.47 -8.18 12.55
C HIS A 80 6.85 -6.81 12.83
N ARG A 81 5.57 -6.77 13.23
CA ARG A 81 4.91 -5.53 13.65
C ARG A 81 3.92 -5.74 14.77
N PHE A 82 3.85 -4.74 15.64
CA PHE A 82 2.73 -4.47 16.51
C PHE A 82 2.39 -2.99 16.41
N VAL A 83 1.15 -2.67 16.04
CA VAL A 83 0.74 -1.31 15.71
C VAL A 83 -0.41 -0.89 16.60
N LEU A 84 -0.37 0.38 17.02
CA LEU A 84 -1.38 1.01 17.85
C LEU A 84 -1.83 2.33 17.23
N GLY A 85 -3.12 2.44 17.02
CA GLY A 85 -3.76 3.64 16.50
C GLY A 85 -4.88 4.17 17.38
N VAL A 86 -5.14 5.47 17.25
CA VAL A 86 -6.21 6.20 17.93
C VAL A 86 -6.93 7.07 16.91
N ASN A 87 -8.25 6.87 16.84
CA ASN A 87 -9.17 7.75 16.13
C ASN A 87 -10.01 8.52 17.14
N ALA A 88 -10.08 9.84 17.03
CA ALA A 88 -10.84 10.67 17.95
C ALA A 88 -11.69 11.72 17.21
N LYS A 89 -13.01 11.70 17.46
CA LYS A 89 -13.96 12.72 16.98
C LYS A 89 -13.89 13.93 17.91
N LEU A 90 -12.95 14.85 17.64
CA LEU A 90 -12.76 16.06 18.44
C LEU A 90 -14.01 16.96 18.38
N THR A 91 -14.62 17.05 17.20
CA THR A 91 -15.95 17.62 16.95
C THR A 91 -16.65 16.83 15.84
N ASP A 92 -17.89 17.17 15.51
CA ASP A 92 -18.65 16.51 14.43
C ASP A 92 -18.03 16.71 13.03
N TRP A 93 -17.06 17.62 12.89
CA TRP A 93 -16.40 17.92 11.61
C TRP A 93 -14.87 17.95 11.70
N ILE A 94 -14.28 17.64 12.87
CA ILE A 94 -12.83 17.57 13.04
C ILE A 94 -12.47 16.25 13.69
N HIS A 95 -11.79 15.38 12.96
CA HIS A 95 -11.37 14.06 13.41
C HIS A 95 -9.84 13.96 13.45
N LEU A 96 -9.31 13.37 14.51
CA LEU A 96 -7.90 13.03 14.67
C LEU A 96 -7.72 11.55 14.36
N ASN A 97 -6.68 11.22 13.59
CA ASN A 97 -6.25 9.84 13.34
C ASN A 97 -4.74 9.78 13.55
N VAL A 98 -4.27 8.83 14.35
CA VAL A 98 -2.84 8.63 14.68
C VAL A 98 -2.55 7.14 14.73
N GLU A 99 -1.39 6.72 14.22
CA GLU A 99 -0.91 5.33 14.27
C GLU A 99 0.60 5.29 14.47
N ILE A 100 1.06 4.38 15.33
CA ILE A 100 2.46 4.19 15.71
C ILE A 100 2.79 2.70 15.62
N ASP A 101 3.91 2.40 14.98
CA ASP A 101 4.34 1.05 14.69
C ASP A 101 5.54 0.68 15.57
N PHE A 102 5.46 -0.51 16.16
CA PHE A 102 6.56 -1.16 16.83
C PHE A 102 7.01 -2.33 15.95
N GLU A 103 8.12 -2.15 15.23
CA GLU A 103 8.66 -3.20 14.36
C GLU A 103 9.69 -4.07 15.10
N HIS A 104 9.86 -5.30 14.63
CA HIS A 104 10.91 -6.23 15.06
C HIS A 104 10.96 -6.42 16.58
N ALA A 105 9.85 -6.82 17.19
CA ALA A 105 9.70 -6.93 18.65
C ALA A 105 10.02 -5.62 19.40
N ALA A 106 9.51 -4.50 18.88
CA ALA A 106 9.67 -3.15 19.42
C ALA A 106 11.13 -2.65 19.50
N GLN A 107 12.02 -3.20 18.65
CA GLN A 107 13.38 -2.67 18.49
C GLN A 107 13.39 -1.41 17.62
N GLU A 108 12.40 -1.25 16.76
CA GLU A 108 12.24 -0.08 15.90
C GLU A 108 10.86 0.55 16.14
N LEU A 109 10.83 1.88 16.24
CA LEU A 109 9.61 2.66 16.43
C LEU A 109 9.43 3.54 15.21
N GLU A 110 8.30 3.41 14.52
CA GLU A 110 7.94 4.25 13.38
C GLU A 110 6.67 5.04 13.67
N PHE A 111 6.66 6.32 13.28
CA PHE A 111 5.45 7.14 13.32
C PHE A 111 4.72 6.99 12.00
N GLU A 112 3.75 6.08 11.92
CA GLU A 112 3.14 5.72 10.65
C GLU A 112 2.32 6.88 10.08
N PHE A 113 1.32 7.37 10.81
CA PHE A 113 0.60 8.59 10.44
C PHE A 113 0.06 9.36 11.64
N GLY A 114 -0.29 10.62 11.40
CA GLY A 114 -0.91 11.50 12.38
C GLY A 114 -1.46 12.74 11.71
N TYR A 115 -2.78 12.83 11.56
CA TYR A 115 -3.42 13.91 10.83
C TYR A 115 -4.80 14.28 11.37
N LEU A 116 -5.25 15.47 10.98
CA LEU A 116 -6.61 15.94 11.18
C LEU A 116 -7.38 15.92 9.87
N ASP A 117 -8.61 15.42 9.94
CA ASP A 117 -9.62 15.58 8.91
C ASP A 117 -10.60 16.68 9.26
N PHE A 118 -10.91 17.53 8.29
CA PHE A 118 -11.89 18.59 8.35
C PHE A 118 -13.04 18.27 7.39
N LEU A 119 -14.19 17.89 7.94
CA LEU A 119 -15.33 17.38 7.19
C LEU A 119 -16.25 18.53 6.77
N LEU A 120 -16.08 19.03 5.56
CA LEU A 120 -16.88 20.13 5.03
C LEU A 120 -18.12 19.61 4.29
N GLY A 121 -18.07 18.37 3.80
CA GLY A 121 -19.19 17.66 3.22
C GLY A 121 -18.77 16.46 2.37
N PRO A 122 -19.71 15.63 1.88
CA PRO A 122 -19.38 14.38 1.21
C PRO A 122 -18.47 14.54 -0.01
N LYS A 123 -18.55 15.68 -0.70
CA LYS A 123 -17.84 15.93 -1.95
C LYS A 123 -16.46 16.55 -1.79
N LEU A 124 -16.20 17.19 -0.65
CA LEU A 124 -14.99 17.97 -0.43
C LEU A 124 -14.72 18.07 1.07
N ASN A 125 -13.59 17.52 1.48
CA ASN A 125 -13.04 17.59 2.82
C ASN A 125 -11.56 17.98 2.71
N ALA A 126 -10.97 18.38 3.83
CA ALA A 126 -9.54 18.70 3.89
C ALA A 126 -8.84 17.79 4.91
N ARG A 127 -7.57 17.47 4.65
CA ARG A 127 -6.70 16.69 5.53
C ARG A 127 -5.37 17.39 5.70
N ALA A 128 -4.81 17.40 6.90
CA ALA A 128 -3.49 17.96 7.16
C ALA A 128 -2.75 17.20 8.27
N GLY A 129 -1.47 16.92 8.06
CA GLY A 129 -0.61 16.19 8.99
C GLY A 129 0.35 15.24 8.26
N VAL A 130 0.75 14.18 8.94
CA VAL A 130 1.47 13.05 8.35
C VAL A 130 0.43 12.04 7.88
N MET A 131 0.38 11.76 6.58
CA MET A 131 -0.65 10.93 5.96
C MET A 131 0.01 9.83 5.15
N LEU A 132 -0.67 8.69 5.01
CA LEU A 132 -0.30 7.71 4.00
C LEU A 132 -0.54 8.29 2.60
N VAL A 133 0.45 8.15 1.73
CA VAL A 133 0.40 8.60 0.34
C VAL A 133 -0.64 7.77 -0.42
N PRO A 134 -1.57 8.39 -1.16
CA PRO A 134 -2.62 7.69 -1.87
C PRO A 134 -2.09 6.99 -3.13
N MET A 135 -1.34 5.91 -2.96
CA MET A 135 -0.65 5.19 -4.05
C MET A 135 -0.98 3.70 -4.03
N GLY A 136 -1.60 3.22 -5.10
CA GLY A 136 -2.12 1.85 -5.18
C GLY A 136 -3.23 1.58 -4.16
N PHE A 137 -3.75 0.35 -4.17
CA PHE A 137 -4.77 -0.05 -3.19
C PHE A 137 -4.18 -0.42 -1.83
N LEU A 138 -2.90 -0.79 -1.74
CA LEU A 138 -2.36 -1.34 -0.49
C LEU A 138 -1.85 -0.27 0.46
N ASN A 139 -1.34 0.88 -0.03
CA ASN A 139 -0.63 1.79 0.87
C ASN A 139 -1.48 2.33 2.02
N GLU A 140 -2.74 2.65 1.76
CA GLU A 140 -3.68 3.14 2.78
C GLU A 140 -4.40 2.02 3.55
N TYR A 141 -4.23 0.76 3.13
CA TYR A 141 -4.94 -0.43 3.63
C TYR A 141 -3.97 -1.63 3.74
N HIS A 142 -2.82 -1.39 4.37
CA HIS A 142 -1.71 -2.33 4.40
C HIS A 142 -1.77 -3.28 5.61
N GLU A 143 -2.90 -3.32 6.31
CA GLU A 143 -3.09 -4.20 7.46
C GLU A 143 -2.97 -5.67 7.03
N PRO A 144 -2.18 -6.50 7.76
CA PRO A 144 -1.86 -7.86 7.35
C PRO A 144 -3.05 -8.77 7.02
N PRO A 145 -4.20 -8.74 7.74
CA PRO A 145 -5.36 -9.55 7.37
C PRO A 145 -5.96 -9.22 5.99
N LEU A 146 -5.69 -8.03 5.43
CA LEU A 146 -6.30 -7.55 4.18
C LEU A 146 -5.60 -8.06 2.89
N PHE A 147 -4.48 -8.79 3.03
CA PHE A 147 -3.83 -9.46 1.90
C PHE A 147 -3.47 -10.91 2.25
N TRP A 148 -3.40 -11.79 1.25
CA TRP A 148 -3.31 -13.24 1.49
C TRP A 148 -1.89 -13.76 1.75
N THR A 149 -0.88 -13.11 1.21
CA THR A 149 0.54 -13.46 1.41
C THR A 149 0.97 -13.21 2.85
N VAL A 150 1.94 -13.98 3.34
CA VAL A 150 2.56 -13.78 4.68
C VAL A 150 3.20 -12.39 4.73
N GLU A 151 4.02 -12.11 3.73
CA GLU A 151 4.70 -10.84 3.52
C GLU A 151 3.90 -9.95 2.58
N ARG A 152 4.07 -8.63 2.66
CA ARG A 152 3.57 -7.74 1.61
C ARG A 152 4.17 -8.15 0.25
N PRO A 153 3.38 -8.18 -0.85
CA PRO A 153 3.88 -8.45 -2.20
C PRO A 153 5.10 -7.59 -2.55
N THR A 154 6.06 -8.15 -3.29
CA THR A 154 7.32 -7.46 -3.56
C THR A 154 7.10 -6.19 -4.42
N PHE A 155 6.10 -6.20 -5.28
CA PHE A 155 5.66 -5.02 -6.04
C PHE A 155 5.29 -3.86 -5.10
N GLN A 156 4.58 -4.17 -4.02
CA GLN A 156 4.17 -3.23 -2.97
C GLN A 156 5.29 -2.89 -1.98
N LYS A 157 6.49 -3.46 -2.16
CA LYS A 157 7.70 -3.08 -1.41
C LYS A 157 8.63 -2.22 -2.26
N ARG A 158 8.86 -2.62 -3.52
CA ARG A 158 9.93 -2.06 -4.37
C ARG A 158 9.45 -1.06 -5.43
N ILE A 159 8.21 -1.17 -5.91
CA ILE A 159 7.67 -0.26 -6.93
C ILE A 159 6.81 0.82 -6.27
N ILE A 160 5.79 0.41 -5.52
CA ILE A 160 5.02 1.30 -4.65
C ILE A 160 5.55 1.03 -3.25
N PRO A 161 6.37 1.91 -2.63
CA PRO A 161 7.03 1.59 -1.37
C PRO A 161 6.06 1.67 -0.18
N THR A 162 5.09 0.75 -0.12
CA THR A 162 3.98 0.71 0.86
C THR A 162 4.49 0.83 2.30
N THR A 163 3.60 1.33 3.17
CA THR A 163 3.87 2.08 4.41
C THR A 163 4.49 3.44 4.12
N TRP A 164 4.09 4.01 2.98
CA TRP A 164 4.51 5.31 2.53
C TRP A 164 3.73 6.43 3.19
N ASN A 165 4.34 7.04 4.20
CA ASN A 165 3.86 8.27 4.80
C ASN A 165 4.56 9.51 4.22
N ALA A 166 3.85 10.63 4.27
CA ALA A 166 4.40 11.93 3.96
C ALA A 166 3.66 13.01 4.75
N SER A 167 4.39 14.03 5.17
CA SER A 167 3.85 15.22 5.81
C SER A 167 3.29 16.17 4.76
N GLY A 168 2.13 16.75 5.00
CA GLY A 168 1.55 17.72 4.09
C GLY A 168 0.09 18.02 4.37
N ALA A 169 -0.62 18.41 3.31
CA ALA A 169 -2.05 18.65 3.36
C ALA A 169 -2.70 18.43 1.99
N GLY A 170 -4.02 18.29 1.98
CA GLY A 170 -4.79 18.39 0.76
C GLY A 170 -6.26 18.11 0.97
N ILE A 171 -6.89 17.59 -0.08
CA ILE A 171 -8.34 17.44 -0.16
C ILE A 171 -8.74 16.04 -0.58
N PHE A 172 -9.92 15.62 -0.15
CA PHE A 172 -10.50 14.34 -0.51
C PHE A 172 -12.03 14.41 -0.51
N GLY A 173 -12.67 13.43 -1.14
CA GLY A 173 -14.13 13.31 -1.09
C GLY A 173 -14.70 12.38 -2.15
N SER A 174 -16.03 12.35 -2.19
CA SER A 174 -16.83 11.49 -3.05
C SER A 174 -17.89 12.34 -3.78
N PRO A 175 -17.54 12.97 -4.92
CA PRO A 175 -18.41 13.94 -5.59
C PRO A 175 -19.73 13.34 -6.10
N ILE A 176 -19.69 12.06 -6.44
CA ILE A 176 -20.83 11.21 -6.83
C ILE A 176 -20.61 9.81 -6.27
N ASP A 177 -21.70 9.04 -6.19
CA ASP A 177 -21.64 7.67 -5.69
C ASP A 177 -20.66 6.79 -6.49
N GLY A 178 -19.80 6.08 -5.77
CA GLY A 178 -18.80 5.18 -6.36
C GLY A 178 -17.58 5.85 -7.00
N VAL A 179 -17.41 7.17 -6.84
CA VAL A 179 -16.20 7.89 -7.24
C VAL A 179 -15.58 8.54 -6.02
N ASN A 180 -14.39 8.07 -5.62
CA ASN A 180 -13.63 8.63 -4.51
C ASN A 180 -12.35 9.29 -5.06
N TYR A 181 -11.94 10.42 -4.49
CA TYR A 181 -10.69 11.05 -4.85
C TYR A 181 -9.93 11.57 -3.63
N ARG A 182 -8.60 11.61 -3.77
CA ARG A 182 -7.64 12.22 -2.84
C ARG A 182 -6.61 12.99 -3.65
N LEU A 183 -6.24 14.19 -3.20
CA LEU A 183 -5.23 15.04 -3.84
C LEU A 183 -4.48 15.82 -2.77
N TYR A 184 -3.18 15.55 -2.63
CA TYR A 184 -2.31 16.10 -1.59
C TYR A 184 -1.09 16.81 -2.16
N VAL A 185 -0.59 17.77 -1.40
CA VAL A 185 0.75 18.35 -1.51
C VAL A 185 1.52 17.92 -0.26
N VAL A 186 2.67 17.27 -0.46
CA VAL A 186 3.45 16.63 0.61
C VAL A 186 4.94 16.90 0.44
N ASN A 187 5.77 16.58 1.44
CA ASN A 187 7.22 16.50 1.21
C ASN A 187 7.53 15.50 0.11
N SER A 188 8.56 15.82 -0.66
CA SER A 188 9.01 14.91 -1.71
C SER A 188 9.85 13.76 -1.17
N LEU A 189 10.02 12.73 -2.00
CA LEU A 189 11.02 11.69 -1.83
C LEU A 189 12.42 12.30 -1.86
N GLN A 190 13.38 11.60 -1.26
CA GLN A 190 14.79 11.98 -1.27
C GLN A 190 15.60 11.05 -2.16
N SER A 191 16.14 11.56 -3.26
CA SER A 191 17.03 10.79 -4.15
C SER A 191 18.49 10.87 -3.74
N LEU A 192 18.86 11.90 -2.96
CA LEU A 192 20.23 12.19 -2.55
C LEU A 192 20.31 12.39 -1.03
N ARG A 193 21.39 11.88 -0.45
CA ARG A 193 21.74 12.14 0.94
C ARG A 193 22.90 13.14 1.01
N PRO A 194 22.89 14.13 1.90
CA PRO A 194 24.03 15.00 2.12
C PRO A 194 25.20 14.27 2.78
N THR A 195 26.42 14.77 2.64
CA THR A 195 27.61 14.26 3.33
C THR A 195 28.29 15.37 4.13
N GLY A 196 28.74 15.05 5.36
CA GLY A 196 29.59 15.96 6.15
C GLY A 196 28.88 17.08 6.93
N PHE A 197 27.71 16.82 7.52
CA PHE A 197 27.14 17.75 8.52
C PHE A 197 27.83 17.57 9.88
N ASP A 198 28.12 18.70 10.55
CA ASP A 198 28.46 18.75 11.98
C ASP A 198 27.18 18.62 12.82
N ASP A 199 27.22 17.82 13.88
CA ASP A 199 26.15 17.67 14.87
C ASP A 199 25.64 19.06 15.36
N GLY A 200 24.43 19.48 14.99
CA GLY A 200 23.90 20.75 15.53
C GLY A 200 22.61 21.33 14.96
N HIS A 201 22.12 20.87 13.82
CA HIS A 201 20.84 21.30 13.23
C HIS A 201 20.06 20.04 12.86
N GLY A 202 18.81 19.90 13.33
CA GLY A 202 17.99 18.68 13.31
C GLY A 202 18.39 17.61 12.29
N ALA A 203 18.60 16.38 12.74
CA ALA A 203 19.17 15.23 12.01
C ALA A 203 18.39 14.73 10.77
N GLY A 204 17.53 15.57 10.19
CA GLY A 204 16.80 15.30 8.96
C GLY A 204 17.72 15.22 7.75
N GLY A 205 17.47 14.22 6.89
CA GLY A 205 18.13 14.08 5.60
C GLY A 205 19.33 13.14 5.56
N GLU A 206 19.93 12.79 6.71
CA GLU A 206 21.14 11.95 6.77
C GLU A 206 20.90 10.45 6.51
N LYS A 207 19.65 10.07 6.30
CA LYS A 207 19.25 8.69 6.05
C LYS A 207 18.48 8.62 4.74
N GLY A 208 18.65 7.51 4.05
CA GLY A 208 17.85 7.16 2.88
C GLY A 208 18.12 8.01 1.63
N PHE A 209 18.22 7.33 0.50
CA PHE A 209 18.42 7.91 -0.82
C PHE A 209 18.06 6.83 -1.85
N PHE A 210 17.87 7.20 -3.12
CA PHE A 210 17.59 6.21 -4.16
C PHE A 210 18.82 5.35 -4.43
N ASN A 211 18.63 4.04 -4.60
CA ASN A 211 19.72 3.12 -4.93
C ASN A 211 19.22 2.01 -5.87
N ALA A 212 20.15 1.27 -6.46
CA ALA A 212 19.82 0.19 -7.39
C ALA A 212 18.99 -0.93 -6.76
N LYS A 213 19.31 -1.33 -5.52
CA LYS A 213 18.68 -2.50 -4.88
C LYS A 213 17.21 -2.26 -4.52
N GLU A 214 16.91 -1.10 -3.95
CA GLU A 214 15.62 -0.75 -3.35
C GLU A 214 14.85 0.29 -4.18
N GLY A 215 15.44 0.77 -5.29
CA GLY A 215 14.86 1.80 -6.15
C GLY A 215 14.57 3.09 -5.37
N ILE A 216 13.33 3.55 -5.46
CA ILE A 216 12.87 4.76 -4.76
C ILE A 216 12.52 4.53 -3.29
N ARG A 217 12.44 3.27 -2.83
CA ARG A 217 11.93 2.92 -1.49
C ARG A 217 12.74 3.59 -0.38
N LYS A 218 14.06 3.62 -0.51
CA LYS A 218 14.94 4.23 0.49
C LYS A 218 14.92 5.76 0.47
N GLY A 219 14.28 6.39 -0.52
CA GLY A 219 14.01 7.82 -0.51
C GLY A 219 12.73 8.21 0.24
N ARG A 220 11.95 7.23 0.72
CA ARG A 220 10.86 7.47 1.68
C ARG A 220 11.47 7.67 3.07
N LEU A 221 11.27 8.84 3.66
CA LEU A 221 11.80 9.19 4.97
C LEU A 221 10.67 9.50 5.96
N GLN A 222 10.89 9.10 7.20
CA GLN A 222 10.02 9.47 8.32
C GLN A 222 9.98 11.00 8.50
N PRO A 223 8.91 11.57 9.08
CA PRO A 223 8.74 13.02 9.19
C PRO A 223 9.88 13.78 9.89
N ASP A 224 10.57 13.14 10.85
CA ASP A 224 11.74 13.72 11.54
C ASP A 224 13.00 13.69 10.66
N ALA A 225 13.06 12.74 9.72
CA ALA A 225 14.15 12.54 8.79
C ALA A 225 13.94 13.25 7.44
N ALA A 226 12.71 13.63 7.08
CA ALA A 226 12.40 14.18 5.77
C ALA A 226 12.86 15.64 5.60
N ILE A 227 13.43 15.96 4.44
CA ILE A 227 13.71 17.34 4.02
C ILE A 227 12.51 17.89 3.26
N PHE A 228 12.25 19.19 3.45
CA PHE A 228 11.09 19.91 2.93
C PHE A 228 11.45 21.04 1.95
N GLU A 229 12.60 20.93 1.29
CA GLU A 229 13.05 21.89 0.27
C GLU A 229 12.33 21.65 -1.06
N ASP A 230 11.99 20.39 -1.35
CA ASP A 230 11.13 20.01 -2.47
C ASP A 230 9.79 19.43 -2.02
N PHE A 231 8.72 19.82 -2.71
CA PHE A 231 7.38 19.30 -2.53
C PHE A 231 6.98 18.36 -3.67
N ALA A 232 6.07 17.44 -3.36
CA ALA A 232 5.41 16.60 -4.33
C ALA A 232 3.89 16.79 -4.33
N ILE A 233 3.28 16.58 -5.48
CA ILE A 233 1.83 16.48 -5.65
C ILE A 233 1.51 15.01 -5.88
N THR A 234 0.52 14.50 -5.15
CA THR A 234 0.06 13.12 -5.29
C THR A 234 -1.45 13.05 -5.21
N GLY A 235 -2.04 12.06 -5.87
CA GLY A 235 -3.47 11.86 -5.78
C GLY A 235 -3.88 10.51 -6.32
N ARG A 236 -5.12 10.14 -5.99
CA ARG A 236 -5.75 8.91 -6.43
C ARG A 236 -7.22 9.16 -6.74
N VAL A 237 -7.71 8.47 -7.76
CA VAL A 237 -9.14 8.36 -8.07
C VAL A 237 -9.51 6.89 -8.07
N GLU A 238 -10.63 6.56 -7.43
CA GLU A 238 -11.15 5.21 -7.35
C GLU A 238 -12.59 5.16 -7.85
N LEU A 239 -12.88 4.13 -8.63
CA LEU A 239 -14.19 3.86 -9.17
C LEU A 239 -14.63 2.50 -8.62
N THR A 240 -15.58 2.50 -7.69
CA THR A 240 -15.97 1.29 -6.91
C THR A 240 -17.31 0.69 -7.35
N LYS A 241 -18.07 1.40 -8.19
CA LYS A 241 -19.43 1.02 -8.61
C LYS A 241 -19.61 0.95 -10.12
N LEU A 242 -18.53 0.85 -10.90
CA LEU A 242 -18.62 0.73 -12.37
C LEU A 242 -19.37 -0.53 -12.80
N LEU A 243 -19.01 -1.67 -12.18
CA LEU A 243 -19.65 -2.96 -12.38
C LEU A 243 -19.71 -3.69 -11.03
N PRO A 244 -20.71 -4.57 -10.80
CA PRO A 244 -20.77 -5.35 -9.56
C PRO A 244 -19.47 -6.11 -9.31
N GLY A 245 -18.81 -5.79 -8.19
CA GLY A 245 -17.58 -6.47 -7.73
C GLY A 245 -16.30 -5.94 -8.35
N LEU A 246 -16.38 -4.97 -9.25
CA LEU A 246 -15.24 -4.33 -9.87
C LEU A 246 -14.92 -3.01 -9.16
N GLN A 247 -13.68 -2.89 -8.71
CA GLN A 247 -13.07 -1.62 -8.30
C GLN A 247 -11.85 -1.36 -9.18
N THR A 248 -11.68 -0.12 -9.62
CA THR A 248 -10.49 0.32 -10.35
C THR A 248 -9.92 1.57 -9.69
N GLY A 249 -8.60 1.66 -9.61
CA GLY A 249 -7.90 2.82 -9.09
C GLY A 249 -6.88 3.34 -10.09
N PHE A 250 -6.60 4.64 -9.98
CA PHE A 250 -5.48 5.29 -10.65
C PHE A 250 -4.83 6.25 -9.67
N SER A 251 -3.52 6.13 -9.50
CA SER A 251 -2.74 6.96 -8.60
C SER A 251 -1.60 7.65 -9.36
N PHE A 252 -1.23 8.84 -8.89
CA PHE A 252 -0.05 9.54 -9.39
C PHE A 252 0.73 10.20 -8.25
N TYR A 253 2.01 10.42 -8.52
CA TYR A 253 2.92 11.19 -7.68
C TYR A 253 3.91 11.93 -8.58
N THR A 254 4.20 13.20 -8.30
CA THR A 254 5.26 13.93 -9.00
C THR A 254 5.89 14.99 -8.10
N GLY A 255 7.22 15.01 -8.02
CA GLY A 255 7.99 15.97 -7.23
C GLY A 255 9.46 15.93 -7.60
N ASN A 256 10.16 17.06 -7.42
CA ASN A 256 11.62 17.08 -7.43
C ASN A 256 12.14 16.34 -6.19
N THR A 257 13.26 15.64 -6.25
CA THR A 257 13.71 14.75 -5.15
C THR A 257 15.12 15.00 -4.67
N THR A 258 15.83 15.92 -5.30
CA THR A 258 17.23 16.23 -4.96
C THR A 258 17.34 17.13 -3.74
N GLN A 259 16.23 17.68 -3.25
CA GLN A 259 16.16 18.52 -2.05
C GLN A 259 17.12 19.72 -2.13
N ASN A 260 17.28 20.27 -3.35
CA ASN A 260 18.23 21.33 -3.68
C ASN A 260 19.72 21.02 -3.38
N PHE A 261 20.10 19.75 -3.19
CA PHE A 261 21.51 19.36 -3.03
C PHE A 261 22.34 19.51 -4.32
N ILE A 262 21.68 19.47 -5.47
CA ILE A 262 22.24 19.78 -6.79
C ILE A 262 21.28 20.70 -7.56
N PRO A 263 21.74 21.41 -8.61
CA PRO A 263 20.88 22.29 -9.40
C PRO A 263 19.75 21.56 -10.14
N GLU A 264 19.98 20.31 -10.52
CA GLU A 264 18.97 19.44 -11.13
C GLU A 264 17.90 19.03 -10.12
N GLY A 265 16.63 19.01 -10.53
CA GLY A 265 15.53 18.69 -9.63
C GLY A 265 15.34 17.19 -9.38
N GLY A 266 15.82 16.32 -10.29
CA GLY A 266 15.59 14.88 -10.18
C GLY A 266 14.11 14.54 -10.05
N ARG A 267 13.26 15.10 -10.92
CA ARG A 267 11.81 14.94 -10.85
C ARG A 267 11.44 13.48 -10.98
N THR A 268 10.85 12.94 -9.92
CA THR A 268 10.32 11.59 -9.89
C THR A 268 8.82 11.64 -10.14
N THR A 269 8.35 10.94 -11.17
CA THR A 269 6.92 10.81 -11.50
C THR A 269 6.53 9.34 -11.47
N ILE A 270 5.53 9.01 -10.66
CA ILE A 270 4.95 7.67 -10.54
C ILE A 270 3.55 7.73 -11.11
N LEU A 271 3.23 6.80 -12.01
CA LEU A 271 1.87 6.54 -12.46
C LEU A 271 1.53 5.09 -12.13
N GLU A 272 0.36 4.87 -11.55
CA GLU A 272 -0.08 3.58 -11.06
C GLU A 272 -1.55 3.36 -11.42
N ALA A 273 -1.88 2.11 -11.77
CA ALA A 273 -3.24 1.69 -12.01
C ALA A 273 -3.46 0.29 -11.45
N ASP A 274 -4.61 0.09 -10.83
CA ASP A 274 -5.01 -1.16 -10.21
C ASP A 274 -6.46 -1.53 -10.46
N VAL A 275 -6.74 -2.82 -10.33
CA VAL A 275 -8.08 -3.39 -10.40
C VAL A 275 -8.25 -4.44 -9.33
N LYS A 276 -9.40 -4.42 -8.65
CA LYS A 276 -9.91 -5.51 -7.83
C LYS A 276 -11.19 -6.05 -8.45
N TYR A 277 -11.33 -7.36 -8.51
CA TYR A 277 -12.55 -7.99 -8.98
C TYR A 277 -12.93 -9.20 -8.13
N ARG A 278 -14.13 -9.16 -7.57
CA ARG A 278 -14.71 -10.28 -6.84
C ARG A 278 -15.99 -10.77 -7.51
N TYR A 279 -16.12 -12.08 -7.62
CA TYR A 279 -17.35 -12.75 -8.04
C TYR A 279 -17.55 -14.04 -7.27
N ARG A 280 -18.49 -14.02 -6.32
CA ARG A 280 -18.79 -15.14 -5.42
C ARG A 280 -17.52 -15.62 -4.70
N TRP A 281 -17.07 -16.84 -5.01
CA TRP A 281 -15.88 -17.49 -4.45
C TRP A 281 -14.58 -17.07 -5.12
N PHE A 282 -14.64 -16.41 -6.27
CA PHE A 282 -13.47 -15.91 -6.98
C PHE A 282 -13.16 -14.48 -6.55
N ASP A 283 -11.89 -14.21 -6.26
CA ASP A 283 -11.39 -12.89 -5.89
C ASP A 283 -10.04 -12.67 -6.57
N MET A 284 -9.78 -11.48 -7.08
CA MET A 284 -8.52 -11.14 -7.72
C MET A 284 -8.18 -9.66 -7.59
N ASN A 285 -6.88 -9.36 -7.66
CA ASN A 285 -6.44 -8.01 -7.92
C ASN A 285 -5.20 -8.00 -8.82
N ALA A 286 -4.97 -6.86 -9.47
CA ALA A 286 -3.79 -6.61 -10.27
C ALA A 286 -3.40 -5.15 -10.17
N SER A 287 -2.10 -4.87 -10.19
CA SER A 287 -1.55 -3.51 -10.17
C SER A 287 -0.42 -3.39 -11.17
N MET A 288 -0.21 -2.18 -11.69
CA MET A 288 0.90 -1.84 -12.58
C MET A 288 1.37 -0.44 -12.26
N ALA A 289 2.67 -0.23 -12.23
CA ALA A 289 3.22 1.09 -12.03
C ALA A 289 4.46 1.33 -12.88
N HIS A 290 4.60 2.57 -13.30
CA HIS A 290 5.77 3.07 -14.02
C HIS A 290 6.28 4.33 -13.33
N ILE A 291 7.58 4.38 -13.10
CA ILE A 291 8.26 5.48 -12.44
C ILE A 291 9.29 6.04 -13.41
N ASN A 292 9.23 7.35 -13.65
CA ASN A 292 10.25 8.08 -14.39
C ASN A 292 11.02 8.98 -13.43
N ILE A 293 12.35 8.95 -13.53
CA ILE A 293 13.26 9.78 -12.73
C ILE A 293 14.09 10.62 -13.70
N SER A 294 13.81 11.93 -13.74
CA SER A 294 14.65 12.87 -14.50
C SER A 294 16.04 12.99 -13.87
N ASP A 295 17.01 13.41 -14.66
CA ASP A 295 18.36 13.75 -14.18
C ASP A 295 19.07 12.61 -13.42
N ALA A 296 18.68 11.35 -13.63
CA ALA A 296 19.27 10.19 -12.98
C ALA A 296 20.80 10.10 -13.18
N ALA A 297 21.33 10.57 -14.32
CA ALA A 297 22.78 10.69 -14.53
C ALA A 297 23.45 11.67 -13.55
N ALA A 298 22.82 12.82 -13.28
CA ALA A 298 23.34 13.81 -12.33
C ALA A 298 23.25 13.30 -10.88
N ILE A 299 22.15 12.62 -10.55
CA ILE A 299 21.98 11.91 -9.27
C ILE A 299 23.13 10.91 -9.06
N ASN A 300 23.39 10.04 -10.04
CA ASN A 300 24.46 9.04 -9.96
C ASN A 300 25.85 9.70 -9.85
N ALA A 301 26.12 10.74 -10.64
CA ALA A 301 27.36 11.48 -10.56
C ALA A 301 27.60 12.08 -9.17
N PHE A 302 26.57 12.67 -8.56
CA PHE A 302 26.64 13.16 -7.18
C PHE A 302 26.90 12.02 -6.19
N GLN A 303 26.19 10.91 -6.31
CA GLN A 303 26.34 9.78 -5.37
C GLN A 303 27.76 9.20 -5.41
N ILE A 304 28.35 9.03 -6.60
CA ILE A 304 29.72 8.54 -6.78
C ILE A 304 30.73 9.50 -6.15
N LEU A 305 30.61 10.80 -6.41
CA LEU A 305 31.55 11.81 -5.90
C LEU A 305 31.51 11.95 -4.37
N ASN A 306 30.36 11.68 -3.76
CA ASN A 306 30.15 11.84 -2.33
C ASN A 306 30.20 10.51 -1.55
N GLY A 307 30.57 9.40 -2.18
CA GLY A 307 30.60 8.09 -1.49
C GLY A 307 29.22 7.62 -1.03
N ASN A 308 28.15 8.10 -1.68
CA ASN A 308 26.78 7.63 -1.50
C ASN A 308 26.39 6.57 -2.54
N ALA A 309 27.34 6.11 -3.37
CA ALA A 309 27.06 5.04 -4.32
C ALA A 309 26.90 3.69 -3.59
N ASP A 310 25.91 2.91 -4.01
CA ASP A 310 25.76 1.51 -3.60
C ASP A 310 26.74 0.65 -4.42
N ASP A 311 27.41 -0.31 -3.77
CA ASP A 311 28.28 -1.30 -4.43
C ASP A 311 27.51 -2.13 -5.49
N LYS A 312 26.17 -2.07 -5.47
CA LYS A 312 25.26 -2.84 -6.31
C LYS A 312 24.55 -2.05 -7.42
N GLY A 313 25.01 -0.84 -7.75
CA GLY A 313 24.69 -0.16 -9.02
C GLY A 313 24.00 1.21 -8.90
N ASP A 314 23.76 1.79 -10.08
CA ASP A 314 23.27 3.16 -10.30
C ASP A 314 21.74 3.31 -10.14
N VAL A 315 21.27 4.54 -9.85
CA VAL A 315 19.86 4.91 -9.93
C VAL A 315 19.40 4.90 -11.39
N ALA A 316 18.28 4.22 -11.65
CA ALA A 316 17.65 4.15 -12.97
C ALA A 316 16.92 5.44 -13.35
N SER A 317 16.73 5.67 -14.66
CA SER A 317 15.82 6.70 -15.18
C SER A 317 14.38 6.21 -15.33
N GLY A 318 14.17 4.90 -15.38
CA GLY A 318 12.86 4.26 -15.45
C GLY A 318 12.79 2.99 -14.61
N ILE A 319 11.76 2.89 -13.77
CA ILE A 319 11.44 1.70 -12.98
C ILE A 319 10.04 1.23 -13.38
N PHE A 320 9.87 -0.07 -13.51
CA PHE A 320 8.61 -0.64 -13.98
C PHE A 320 8.27 -1.92 -13.23
N GLY A 321 6.99 -2.14 -12.97
CA GLY A 321 6.54 -3.43 -12.43
C GLY A 321 5.04 -3.60 -12.51
N TRP A 322 4.61 -4.83 -12.30
CA TRP A 322 3.21 -5.20 -12.19
C TRP A 322 3.04 -6.48 -11.39
N ASN A 323 1.85 -6.67 -10.84
CA ASN A 323 1.46 -7.92 -10.22
C ASN A 323 0.02 -8.31 -10.57
N VAL A 324 -0.26 -9.61 -10.43
CA VAL A 324 -1.61 -10.15 -10.48
C VAL A 324 -1.72 -11.25 -9.45
N GLN A 325 -2.75 -11.21 -8.62
CA GLN A 325 -3.12 -12.30 -7.73
C GLN A 325 -4.56 -12.71 -7.94
N ALA A 326 -4.82 -13.99 -7.72
CA ALA A 326 -6.16 -14.54 -7.71
C ALA A 326 -6.29 -15.56 -6.58
N GLY A 327 -7.48 -15.61 -5.99
CA GLY A 327 -7.84 -16.42 -4.85
C GLY A 327 -9.18 -17.12 -5.05
N VAL A 328 -9.30 -18.29 -4.44
CA VAL A 328 -10.54 -19.06 -4.35
C VAL A 328 -10.91 -19.23 -2.89
N HIS A 329 -12.04 -18.63 -2.52
CA HIS A 329 -12.68 -18.77 -1.22
C HIS A 329 -13.38 -20.15 -1.14
N VAL A 330 -12.70 -21.12 -0.53
CA VAL A 330 -13.09 -22.54 -0.55
C VAL A 330 -14.45 -22.78 0.08
N PRO A 331 -14.81 -22.23 1.27
CA PRO A 331 -16.12 -22.44 1.85
C PRO A 331 -17.26 -21.97 0.94
N GLN A 332 -17.10 -20.82 0.29
CA GLN A 332 -18.08 -20.24 -0.63
C GLN A 332 -18.16 -21.05 -1.93
N LEU A 333 -17.04 -21.56 -2.45
CA LEU A 333 -17.03 -22.45 -3.62
C LEU A 333 -17.80 -23.74 -3.34
N LEU A 334 -17.65 -24.30 -2.13
CA LEU A 334 -18.28 -25.54 -1.70
C LEU A 334 -19.66 -25.34 -1.06
N ASN A 335 -20.17 -24.10 -0.99
CA ASN A 335 -21.42 -23.73 -0.31
C ASN A 335 -21.49 -24.22 1.15
N MET A 336 -20.38 -24.15 1.88
CA MET A 336 -20.30 -24.50 3.29
C MET A 336 -20.97 -23.42 4.14
N SER A 337 -21.74 -23.83 5.15
CA SER A 337 -22.33 -22.91 6.14
C SER A 337 -21.35 -22.68 7.28
N THR A 338 -20.47 -21.70 7.14
CA THR A 338 -19.47 -21.31 8.15
C THR A 338 -19.21 -19.80 8.09
N SER A 339 -18.75 -19.23 9.20
CA SER A 339 -18.25 -17.84 9.25
C SER A 339 -16.76 -17.74 8.93
N GLN A 340 -16.06 -18.87 8.89
CA GLN A 340 -14.63 -18.94 8.60
C GLN A 340 -14.38 -18.93 7.10
N ASP A 341 -13.20 -18.48 6.69
CA ASP A 341 -12.77 -18.49 5.30
C ASP A 341 -11.43 -19.20 5.12
N VAL A 342 -11.25 -19.84 3.96
CA VAL A 342 -9.98 -20.44 3.53
C VAL A 342 -9.79 -20.03 2.08
N VAL A 343 -8.76 -19.24 1.84
CA VAL A 343 -8.41 -18.75 0.50
C VAL A 343 -7.18 -19.48 0.01
N LEU A 344 -7.34 -20.24 -1.05
CA LEU A 344 -6.21 -20.73 -1.84
C LEU A 344 -5.87 -19.67 -2.87
N PHE A 345 -4.61 -19.24 -2.95
CA PHE A 345 -4.23 -18.14 -3.82
C PHE A 345 -2.93 -18.40 -4.59
N ALA A 346 -2.78 -17.66 -5.68
CA ALA A 346 -1.52 -17.50 -6.39
C ALA A 346 -1.32 -16.02 -6.76
N LEU A 347 -0.06 -15.58 -6.73
CA LEU A 347 0.41 -14.24 -7.06
C LEU A 347 1.58 -14.38 -8.03
N TYR A 348 1.57 -13.59 -9.09
CA TYR A 348 2.70 -13.42 -10.00
C TYR A 348 3.11 -11.96 -10.04
N GLU A 349 4.40 -11.70 -9.91
CA GLU A 349 4.98 -10.36 -9.93
C GLU A 349 6.12 -10.27 -10.95
N PHE A 350 6.15 -9.17 -11.70
CA PHE A 350 7.30 -8.73 -12.48
C PHE A 350 7.75 -7.37 -11.93
N ILE A 351 9.05 -7.25 -11.63
CA ILE A 351 9.62 -6.07 -11.00
C ILE A 351 10.96 -5.79 -11.67
N ASP A 352 11.12 -4.59 -12.21
CA ASP A 352 12.39 -4.15 -12.77
C ASP A 352 12.73 -2.75 -12.25
N THR A 353 13.60 -2.73 -11.24
CA THR A 353 14.12 -1.50 -10.62
C THR A 353 15.19 -0.80 -11.46
N GLN A 354 15.57 -1.36 -12.61
CA GLN A 354 16.46 -0.76 -13.59
C GLN A 354 15.97 -0.94 -15.04
N ASN A 355 14.66 -0.83 -15.26
CA ASN A 355 14.02 -1.01 -16.57
C ASN A 355 14.59 -0.07 -17.64
N GLU A 356 14.91 1.17 -17.26
CA GLU A 356 15.65 2.11 -18.11
C GLU A 356 16.79 2.76 -17.34
N MET A 357 17.98 2.76 -17.93
CA MET A 357 19.17 3.40 -17.36
C MET A 357 19.53 4.69 -18.10
N PRO A 358 20.19 5.65 -17.43
CA PRO A 358 20.80 6.79 -18.08
C PRO A 358 21.77 6.36 -19.19
N ALA A 359 21.92 7.20 -20.21
CA ALA A 359 22.79 6.91 -21.36
C ALA A 359 24.23 6.58 -20.91
N GLY A 360 24.74 5.44 -21.38
CA GLY A 360 26.10 4.98 -21.05
C GLY A 360 26.20 4.10 -19.80
N THR A 361 25.12 3.93 -19.04
CA THR A 361 25.05 3.00 -17.90
C THR A 361 24.31 1.73 -18.29
N ALA A 362 24.90 0.56 -17.98
CA ALA A 362 24.23 -0.72 -18.19
C ALA A 362 23.40 -1.12 -16.94
N PRO A 363 22.23 -1.75 -17.12
CA PRO A 363 21.46 -2.25 -15.98
C PRO A 363 22.12 -3.49 -15.35
N ASP A 364 22.04 -3.59 -14.03
CA ASP A 364 22.28 -4.79 -13.24
C ASP A 364 21.09 -5.76 -13.42
N ARG A 365 21.34 -6.88 -14.09
CA ARG A 365 20.30 -7.88 -14.40
C ARG A 365 19.75 -8.59 -13.16
N SER A 366 20.41 -8.51 -12.01
CA SER A 366 19.85 -9.00 -10.73
C SER A 366 18.64 -8.16 -10.24
N ARG A 367 18.38 -7.01 -10.88
CA ARG A 367 17.31 -6.06 -10.53
C ARG A 367 15.99 -6.29 -11.27
N GLU A 368 15.98 -7.18 -12.27
CA GLU A 368 14.78 -7.68 -12.93
C GLU A 368 14.38 -9.01 -12.27
N LEU A 369 13.22 -9.01 -11.61
CA LEU A 369 12.68 -10.12 -10.83
C LEU A 369 11.38 -10.63 -11.42
N ARG A 370 11.24 -11.96 -11.42
CA ARG A 370 9.98 -12.68 -11.67
C ARG A 370 9.68 -13.53 -10.45
N ILE A 371 8.54 -13.27 -9.82
CA ILE A 371 8.20 -13.88 -8.53
C ILE A 371 6.87 -14.61 -8.69
N VAL A 372 6.85 -15.87 -8.27
CA VAL A 372 5.63 -16.67 -8.15
C VAL A 372 5.44 -16.99 -6.67
N THR A 373 4.28 -16.64 -6.13
CA THR A 373 3.87 -16.99 -4.77
C THR A 373 2.59 -17.80 -4.83
N ALA A 374 2.53 -18.92 -4.12
CA ALA A 374 1.32 -19.72 -3.99
C ALA A 374 1.14 -20.14 -2.54
N GLY A 375 -0.10 -20.10 -2.04
CA GLY A 375 -0.34 -20.30 -0.62
C GLY A 375 -1.79 -20.49 -0.23
N VAL A 376 -1.99 -20.52 1.09
CA VAL A 376 -3.27 -20.57 1.75
C VAL A 376 -3.34 -19.53 2.86
N SER A 377 -4.45 -18.80 2.91
CA SER A 377 -4.80 -17.92 4.02
C SER A 377 -6.08 -18.45 4.68
N TYR A 378 -5.98 -18.86 5.92
CA TYR A 378 -7.11 -19.29 6.74
C TYR A 378 -7.52 -18.17 7.69
N MET A 379 -8.77 -17.74 7.59
CA MET A 379 -9.36 -16.68 8.39
C MET A 379 -10.46 -17.27 9.28
N PRO A 380 -10.17 -17.64 10.54
CA PRO A 380 -11.21 -18.08 11.48
C PRO A 380 -12.27 -16.99 11.73
N ILE A 381 -11.84 -15.74 11.71
CA ILE A 381 -12.65 -14.51 11.67
C ILE A 381 -11.93 -13.52 10.74
N PRO A 382 -12.60 -12.50 10.19
CA PRO A 382 -11.94 -11.52 9.31
C PRO A 382 -10.73 -10.80 9.90
N GLU A 383 -10.74 -10.62 11.22
CA GLU A 383 -9.72 -9.89 11.95
C GLU A 383 -8.46 -10.72 12.22
N VAL A 384 -8.47 -12.03 11.90
CA VAL A 384 -7.35 -12.94 12.17
C VAL A 384 -7.08 -13.79 10.95
N ALA A 385 -5.81 -13.89 10.53
CA ALA A 385 -5.39 -14.76 9.45
C ALA A 385 -4.17 -15.62 9.84
N LEU A 386 -4.25 -16.91 9.55
CA LEU A 386 -3.12 -17.84 9.58
C LEU A 386 -2.72 -18.14 8.14
N LYS A 387 -1.46 -17.90 7.83
CA LYS A 387 -0.98 -17.85 6.45
C LYS A 387 0.18 -18.82 6.24
N PHE A 388 0.20 -19.41 5.06
CA PHE A 388 1.33 -20.19 4.55
C PHE A 388 1.49 -19.89 3.07
N ASP A 389 2.72 -19.65 2.64
CA ASP A 389 3.03 -19.56 1.22
C ASP A 389 4.43 -20.08 0.87
N TYR A 390 4.57 -20.46 -0.40
CA TYR A 390 5.85 -20.75 -1.04
C TYR A 390 6.12 -19.66 -2.08
N VAL A 391 7.33 -19.11 -2.06
CA VAL A 391 7.79 -18.06 -2.95
C VAL A 391 8.96 -18.57 -3.76
N HIS A 392 8.85 -18.46 -5.09
CA HIS A 392 9.94 -18.68 -6.03
C HIS A 392 10.28 -17.37 -6.73
N THR A 393 11.51 -16.89 -6.53
CA THR A 393 12.05 -15.70 -7.19
C THR A 393 13.08 -16.12 -8.23
N SER A 394 12.92 -15.66 -9.45
CA SER A 394 13.92 -15.77 -10.52
C SER A 394 14.43 -14.38 -10.89
N GLN A 395 15.75 -14.22 -10.91
CA GLN A 395 16.44 -13.00 -11.35
C GLN A 395 16.89 -13.15 -12.80
N ALA A 396 16.99 -12.04 -13.56
CA ALA A 396 17.35 -12.11 -14.98
C ALA A 396 18.83 -12.46 -15.23
N ASP A 397 19.69 -12.36 -14.22
CA ASP A 397 21.08 -12.85 -14.26
C ASP A 397 21.21 -14.37 -14.08
N GLY A 398 20.12 -15.05 -13.71
CA GLY A 398 20.03 -16.51 -13.58
C GLY A 398 19.92 -17.01 -12.14
N ASP A 399 20.10 -16.13 -11.14
CA ASP A 399 19.96 -16.50 -9.73
C ASP A 399 18.50 -16.80 -9.38
N ARG A 400 18.32 -17.71 -8.41
CA ARG A 400 17.01 -18.15 -7.95
C ARG A 400 16.99 -18.22 -6.45
N ILE A 401 15.85 -17.82 -5.88
CA ILE A 401 15.61 -17.85 -4.44
C ILE A 401 14.28 -18.54 -4.18
N ASP A 402 14.31 -19.58 -3.36
CA ASP A 402 13.14 -20.34 -2.94
C ASP A 402 12.91 -20.19 -1.44
N GLN A 403 11.69 -19.87 -1.02
CA GLN A 403 11.36 -19.60 0.37
C GLN A 403 9.99 -20.17 0.76
N VAL A 404 9.91 -20.70 1.97
CA VAL A 404 8.65 -21.07 2.64
C VAL A 404 8.37 -20.08 3.75
N ASN A 405 7.13 -19.62 3.85
CA ASN A 405 6.70 -18.68 4.86
C ASN A 405 5.51 -19.20 5.66
N LEU A 406 5.48 -18.83 6.93
CA LEU A 406 4.32 -18.94 7.82
C LEU A 406 4.05 -17.58 8.46
N GLY A 407 2.77 -17.24 8.60
CA GLY A 407 2.35 -15.96 9.15
C GLY A 407 1.17 -16.09 10.09
N VAL A 408 1.17 -15.29 11.14
CA VAL A 408 -0.01 -14.96 11.94
C VAL A 408 -0.25 -13.48 11.82
N ALA A 409 -1.46 -13.08 11.44
CA ALA A 409 -1.89 -11.71 11.27
C ALA A 409 -3.15 -11.47 12.09
N TYR A 410 -3.25 -10.30 12.71
CA TYR A 410 -4.45 -9.88 13.43
C TYR A 410 -4.66 -8.37 13.36
N MET A 411 -5.91 -7.93 13.50
CA MET A 411 -6.30 -6.53 13.69
C MET A 411 -7.41 -6.40 14.74
N TYR A 412 -7.60 -5.22 15.31
CA TYR A 412 -8.58 -4.97 16.38
C TYR A 412 -9.09 -3.53 16.41
#